data_AF-A0A2M7K2Z8-F1
#
_entry.id   AF-A0A2M7K2Z8-F1
#
_cell.length_a   1.000
_cell.length_b   1.000
_cell.length_c   1.000
_cell.angle_alpha   90.00
_cell.angle_beta   90.00
_cell.angle_gamma   90.00
#
_symmetry.space_group_name_H-M   'P 1'
#
loop_
_entity.id
_entity.type
_entity.pdbx_description
1 polymer ?
#
loop_
_entity_poly.entity_id
_entity_poly.type
_entity_poly.pdbx_seq_one_letter_code
_entity_poly.pdbx_strand_id
1 'polypeptide(L)'
;MSKAKHIDNEYSISEAFRYLANAKETLSKSPIEYGRYKDPKYVREAADTAYLAALKALDVYFVSVGIEKKILPKSIDGYWDLIRKKIPLNGKLTAAVSTVYENLHVDAYYR
;
A
#
# COMPACT_ATOMS: atom_id res chain seq x y z
N MET A 1 0.13 -8.65 31.74
CA MET A 1 -0.13 -8.73 30.28
C MET A 1 -0.53 -7.34 29.83
N SER A 2 0.38 -6.61 29.17
CA SER A 2 0.14 -5.22 28.75
C SER A 2 -0.92 -5.21 27.65
N LYS A 3 -2.05 -4.53 27.89
CA LYS A 3 -3.03 -4.22 26.85
C LYS A 3 -2.29 -3.48 25.75
N ALA A 4 -2.28 -4.03 24.53
CA ALA A 4 -1.81 -3.32 23.36
C ALA A 4 -2.53 -1.96 23.34
N LYS A 5 -1.76 -0.87 23.53
CA LYS A 5 -2.26 0.50 23.39
C LYS A 5 -2.99 0.54 22.06
N HIS A 6 -4.27 0.92 22.05
CA HIS A 6 -4.94 1.31 20.82
C HIS A 6 -4.17 2.53 20.32
N ILE A 7 -3.34 2.33 19.30
CA ILE A 7 -2.56 3.40 18.71
C ILE A 7 -3.44 3.99 17.60
N ASP A 8 -4.27 4.97 17.97
CA ASP A 8 -4.88 5.91 17.02
C ASP A 8 -3.78 6.86 16.55
N ASN A 9 -2.98 6.38 15.60
CA ASN A 9 -1.89 7.10 14.95
C ASN A 9 -2.04 6.83 13.45
N GLU A 10 -1.60 7.76 12.60
CA GLU A 10 -1.59 7.60 11.13
C GLU A 10 -0.88 6.30 10.66
N TYR A 11 -0.09 5.70 11.55
CA TYR A 11 0.56 4.41 11.45
C TYR A 11 -0.25 3.29 12.13
N SER A 12 -1.55 3.22 11.87
CA SER A 12 -2.39 2.08 12.27
C SER A 12 -2.76 1.27 11.04
N ILE A 13 -2.86 -0.06 11.21
CA ILE A 13 -3.34 -0.92 10.11
C ILE A 13 -4.79 -0.60 9.72
N SER A 14 -5.58 -0.07 10.66
CA SER A 14 -6.93 0.42 10.40
C SER A 14 -6.94 1.54 9.36
N GLU A 15 -5.96 2.43 9.39
CA GLU A 15 -5.87 3.52 8.43
C GLU A 15 -5.50 3.03 7.03
N ALA A 16 -4.61 2.04 6.92
CA ALA A 16 -4.36 1.37 5.65
C ALA A 16 -5.65 0.71 5.09
N PHE A 17 -6.43 0.04 5.94
CA PHE A 17 -7.72 -0.53 5.53
C PHE A 17 -8.74 0.52 5.12
N ARG A 18 -8.76 1.69 5.77
CA ARG A 18 -9.61 2.81 5.37
C ARG A 18 -9.28 3.28 3.95
N TYR A 19 -8.00 3.44 3.63
CA TYR A 19 -7.58 3.81 2.26
C TYR A 19 -7.98 2.74 1.24
N LEU A 20 -7.79 1.46 1.57
CA LEU A 20 -8.20 0.37 0.68
C LEU A 20 -9.72 0.34 0.46
N ALA A 21 -10.53 0.63 1.49
CA ALA A 21 -11.98 0.73 1.37
C ALA A 21 -12.38 1.89 0.45
N ASN A 22 -11.78 3.07 0.64
CA ASN A 22 -11.99 4.23 -0.22
C ASN A 22 -11.61 3.95 -1.68
N ALA A 23 -10.50 3.24 -1.92
CA ALA A 23 -10.09 2.85 -3.26
C ALA A 23 -11.15 1.98 -3.94
N LYS A 24 -11.69 0.98 -3.23
CA LYS A 24 -12.77 0.13 -3.74
C LYS A 24 -14.06 0.91 -4.02
N GLU A 25 -14.41 1.84 -3.14
CA GLU A 25 -15.56 2.73 -3.35
C GLU A 25 -15.39 3.59 -4.60
N THR A 26 -14.23 4.22 -4.78
CA THR A 26 -13.94 5.00 -5.98
C THR A 26 -13.99 4.13 -7.23
N LEU A 27 -13.38 2.95 -7.21
CA LEU A 27 -13.39 2.02 -8.35
C LEU A 27 -14.81 1.59 -8.74
N SER A 28 -15.71 1.44 -7.75
CA SER A 28 -17.10 1.05 -7.97
C SER A 28 -17.92 2.07 -8.78
N LYS A 29 -17.43 3.31 -8.90
CA LYS A 29 -18.04 4.36 -9.73
C LYS A 29 -17.78 4.15 -11.22
N SER A 30 -16.80 3.32 -11.58
CA SER A 30 -16.50 2.99 -12.97
C SER A 30 -17.40 1.84 -13.44
N PRO A 31 -18.15 2.00 -14.55
CA PRO A 31 -18.92 0.90 -15.09
C PRO A 31 -17.99 -0.22 -15.56
N ILE A 32 -18.45 -1.47 -15.41
CA ILE A 32 -17.73 -2.66 -15.85
C ILE A 32 -18.39 -3.16 -17.13
N GLU A 33 -17.61 -3.25 -18.21
CA GLU A 33 -18.05 -3.82 -19.47
C GLU A 33 -16.99 -4.78 -19.99
N TYR A 34 -17.41 -5.97 -20.42
CA TYR A 34 -16.52 -7.05 -20.87
C TYR A 34 -15.41 -7.38 -19.85
N GLY A 35 -15.73 -7.31 -18.56
CA GLY A 35 -14.80 -7.57 -17.47
C GLY A 35 -13.76 -6.48 -17.23
N ARG A 36 -13.94 -5.27 -17.77
CA ARG A 36 -13.00 -4.14 -17.59
C ARG A 36 -13.72 -2.90 -17.09
N TYR A 37 -13.10 -2.20 -16.15
CA TYR A 37 -13.50 -0.85 -15.75
C TYR A 37 -13.29 0.11 -16.93
N LYS A 38 -14.32 0.88 -17.27
CA LYS A 38 -14.33 1.70 -18.49
C LYS A 38 -13.97 3.16 -18.26
N ASP A 39 -14.21 3.68 -17.08
CA ASP A 39 -13.83 5.06 -16.74
C ASP A 39 -12.40 5.08 -16.18
N PRO A 40 -11.40 5.55 -16.96
CA PRO A 40 -10.01 5.58 -16.52
C PRO A 40 -9.77 6.58 -15.39
N LYS A 41 -10.61 7.60 -15.20
CA LYS A 41 -10.46 8.55 -14.09
C LYS A 41 -10.62 7.82 -12.76
N TYR A 42 -11.73 7.09 -12.59
CA TYR A 42 -11.99 6.35 -11.36
C TYR A 42 -11.00 5.19 -11.16
N VAL A 43 -10.53 4.56 -12.25
CA VAL A 43 -9.48 3.53 -12.16
C VAL A 43 -8.19 4.13 -11.59
N ARG A 44 -7.72 5.27 -12.12
CA ARG A 44 -6.49 5.92 -11.66
C ARG A 44 -6.61 6.42 -10.22
N GLU A 45 -7.71 7.10 -9.88
CA GLU A 45 -7.96 7.57 -8.51
C GLU A 45 -7.99 6.41 -7.50
N ALA A 46 -8.65 5.31 -7.85
CA ALA A 46 -8.69 4.11 -7.02
C ALA A 46 -7.30 3.45 -6.88
N ALA A 47 -6.56 3.35 -7.98
CA ALA A 47 -5.24 2.72 -8.00
C ALA A 47 -4.23 3.49 -7.15
N ASP A 48 -4.20 4.82 -7.25
CA ASP A 48 -3.36 5.67 -6.41
C ASP A 48 -3.71 5.51 -4.92
N THR A 49 -5.00 5.56 -4.60
CA THR A 49 -5.48 5.39 -3.21
C THR A 49 -5.13 4.01 -2.65
N ALA A 50 -5.27 2.95 -3.45
CA ALA A 50 -4.91 1.58 -3.05
C ALA A 50 -3.39 1.40 -2.91
N TYR A 51 -2.59 2.06 -3.74
CA TYR A 51 -1.13 2.06 -3.60
C TYR A 51 -0.71 2.75 -2.29
N LEU A 52 -1.31 3.91 -1.96
CA LEU A 52 -1.09 4.56 -0.67
C LEU A 52 -1.49 3.68 0.53
N ALA A 53 -2.56 2.90 0.41
CA ALA A 53 -2.94 1.91 1.43
C ALA A 53 -1.83 0.88 1.68
N ALA A 54 -1.21 0.37 0.60
CA ALA A 54 -0.12 -0.60 0.70
C ALA A 54 1.14 0.00 1.34
N LEU A 55 1.52 1.23 0.96
CA LEU A 55 2.66 1.93 1.58
C LEU A 55 2.44 2.13 3.09
N LYS A 56 1.23 2.53 3.50
CA LYS A 56 0.87 2.63 4.92
C LYS A 56 0.99 1.30 5.66
N ALA A 57 0.53 0.20 5.04
CA ALA A 57 0.66 -1.12 5.63
C ALA A 57 2.14 -1.55 5.79
N LEU A 58 2.99 -1.20 4.82
CA LEU A 58 4.44 -1.42 4.91
C LEU A 58 5.07 -0.62 6.06
N ASP A 59 4.71 0.66 6.20
CA ASP A 59 5.20 1.48 7.31
C ASP A 59 4.81 0.90 8.68
N VAL A 60 3.56 0.46 8.82
CA VAL A 60 3.08 -0.23 10.04
C VAL A 60 3.90 -1.48 10.31
N TYR A 61 4.15 -2.29 9.27
CA TYR A 61 4.95 -3.50 9.40
C TYR A 61 6.39 -3.19 9.82
N PHE A 62 7.06 -2.23 9.17
CA PHE A 62 8.43 -1.82 9.52
C PHE A 62 8.55 -1.33 10.95
N VAL A 63 7.60 -0.49 11.41
CA VAL A 63 7.57 -0.04 12.80
C VAL A 63 7.35 -1.21 13.75
N SER A 64 6.49 -2.18 13.39
CA SER A 64 6.22 -3.36 14.22
C SER A 64 7.45 -4.26 14.42
N VAL A 65 8.40 -4.24 13.49
CA VAL A 65 9.66 -4.99 13.56
C VAL A 65 10.84 -4.13 14.05
N GLY A 66 10.57 -2.95 14.59
CA GLY A 66 11.57 -2.11 15.26
C GLY A 66 12.31 -1.09 14.38
N ILE A 67 11.86 -0.87 13.14
CA ILE A 67 12.41 0.20 12.30
C ILE A 67 11.86 1.55 12.77
N GLU A 68 12.75 2.51 12.99
CA GLU A 68 12.35 3.84 13.46
C GLU A 68 11.54 4.60 12.40
N LYS A 69 10.47 5.27 12.83
CA LYS A 69 9.60 6.05 11.93
C LYS A 69 10.36 7.10 11.10
N LYS A 70 11.39 7.72 11.70
CA LYS A 70 12.18 8.79 11.09
C LYS A 70 13.00 8.34 9.87
N ILE A 71 13.23 7.03 9.73
CA ILE A 71 14.00 6.44 8.62
C ILE A 71 13.11 5.72 7.61
N LEU A 72 11.78 5.83 7.74
CA LEU A 72 10.87 5.22 6.79
C LEU A 72 11.02 5.85 5.39
N PRO A 73 10.99 5.04 4.32
CA PRO A 73 11.24 5.54 2.98
C PRO A 73 10.08 6.38 2.43
N LYS A 74 10.40 7.27 1.49
CA LYS A 74 9.41 8.10 0.77
C LYS A 74 9.30 7.77 -0.73
N SER A 75 10.12 6.85 -1.21
CA SER A 75 10.15 6.40 -2.61
C SER A 75 10.14 4.87 -2.65
N ILE A 76 9.56 4.30 -3.71
CA ILE A 76 9.50 2.85 -3.90
C ILE A 76 10.89 2.20 -3.85
N ASP A 77 11.89 2.86 -4.46
CA ASP A 77 13.28 2.41 -4.40
C ASP A 77 13.77 2.30 -2.96
N GLY A 78 13.43 3.28 -2.12
CA GLY A 78 13.76 3.25 -0.71
C GLY A 78 13.05 2.14 0.06
N TYR A 79 11.80 1.80 -0.29
CA TYR A 79 11.09 0.64 0.27
C TYR A 79 11.81 -0.66 -0.08
N TRP A 80 12.16 -0.89 -1.35
CA TRP A 80 12.91 -2.07 -1.77
C TRP A 80 14.28 -2.16 -1.09
N ASP A 81 14.99 -1.04 -0.99
CA ASP A 81 16.30 -0.98 -0.36
C ASP A 81 16.23 -1.29 1.14
N LEU A 82 15.20 -0.78 1.83
CA LEU A 82 14.97 -1.05 3.24
C LEU A 82 14.64 -2.54 3.46
N ILE A 83 13.75 -3.11 2.65
CA ILE A 83 13.40 -4.54 2.71
C ILE A 83 14.65 -5.38 2.51
N ARG A 84 15.44 -5.10 1.46
CA ARG A 84 16.67 -5.83 1.15
C ARG A 84 17.69 -5.79 2.28
N LYS A 85 17.85 -4.63 2.95
CA LYS A 85 18.87 -4.42 3.99
C LYS A 85 18.43 -4.88 5.38
N LYS A 86 17.13 -4.79 5.70
CA LYS A 86 16.62 -4.94 7.08
C LYS A 86 15.64 -6.07 7.27
N ILE A 87 15.00 -6.56 6.20
CA ILE A 87 13.99 -7.62 6.24
C ILE A 87 14.42 -8.80 5.35
N PRO A 88 15.53 -9.49 5.66
CA PRO A 88 15.96 -10.66 4.90
C PRO A 88 15.03 -11.84 5.19
N LEU A 89 13.94 -11.90 4.45
CA LEU A 89 13.05 -13.06 4.33
C LEU A 89 13.30 -13.74 2.97
N ASN A 90 12.57 -14.81 2.70
CA ASN A 90 12.57 -15.58 1.43
C ASN A 90 12.08 -14.80 0.18
N GLY A 91 12.20 -13.46 0.15
CA GLY A 91 11.80 -12.62 -0.99
C GLY A 91 10.30 -12.39 -1.16
N LYS A 92 9.43 -13.04 -0.35
CA LYS A 92 7.98 -12.90 -0.46
C LYS A 92 7.49 -11.45 -0.32
N LEU A 93 8.04 -10.71 0.64
CA LEU A 93 7.66 -9.31 0.84
C LEU A 93 8.09 -8.45 -0.37
N THR A 94 9.31 -8.61 -0.84
CA THR A 94 9.80 -7.90 -2.04
C THR A 94 8.89 -8.18 -3.24
N ALA A 95 8.56 -9.45 -3.49
CA ALA A 95 7.67 -9.84 -4.58
C ALA A 95 6.28 -9.20 -4.46
N ALA A 96 5.69 -9.21 -3.25
CA ALA A 96 4.39 -8.58 -3.01
C ALA A 96 4.42 -7.07 -3.26
N VAL A 97 5.47 -6.37 -2.81
CA VAL A 97 5.65 -4.93 -3.06
C VAL A 97 5.81 -4.64 -4.54
N SER A 98 6.61 -5.43 -5.26
CA SER A 98 6.77 -5.29 -6.71
C SER A 98 5.45 -5.48 -7.45
N THR A 99 4.68 -6.53 -7.14
CA THR A 99 3.36 -6.76 -7.76
C THR A 99 2.40 -5.59 -7.51
N VAL A 100 2.40 -5.03 -6.30
CA VAL A 100 1.54 -3.88 -5.97
C VAL A 100 1.98 -2.62 -6.72
N TYR A 101 3.29 -2.35 -6.78
CA TYR A 101 3.83 -1.21 -7.50
C TYR A 101 3.54 -1.30 -9.01
N GLU A 102 3.80 -2.45 -9.63
CA GLU A 102 3.56 -2.68 -11.05
C GLU A 102 2.08 -2.53 -11.37
N ASN A 103 1.20 -3.26 -10.67
CA ASN A 103 -0.22 -3.28 -11.01
C ASN A 103 -0.93 -1.95 -10.69
N LEU A 104 -0.68 -1.35 -9.52
CA LEU A 104 -1.44 -0.18 -9.07
C LEU A 104 -0.81 1.14 -9.50
N HIS A 105 0.50 1.27 -9.31
CA HIS A 105 1.17 2.55 -9.57
C HIS A 105 1.62 2.70 -11.02
N VAL A 106 2.05 1.62 -11.69
CA VAL A 106 2.50 1.70 -13.09
C VAL A 106 1.34 1.44 -14.04
N ASP A 107 0.75 0.24 -14.00
CA ASP A 107 -0.17 -0.20 -15.05
C ASP A 107 -1.55 0.43 -14.92
N ALA A 108 -2.12 0.52 -13.71
CA ALA A 108 -3.46 1.10 -13.53
C ALA A 108 -3.47 2.64 -13.47
N TYR A 109 -2.40 3.25 -12.94
CA TYR A 109 -2.35 4.71 -12.79
C TYR A 109 -1.77 5.42 -14.03
N TYR A 110 -0.62 4.97 -14.55
CA TYR A 110 0.07 5.66 -15.64
C TYR A 110 -0.22 5.10 -17.03
N ARG A 111 -0.56 3.82 -17.16
CA ARG A 111 -0.79 3.16 -18.46
C ARG A 111 -2.27 2.89 -18.72
#